data_AF-A0A2U8DZL9-F1
#
_entry.id   AF-A0A2U8DZL9-F1
#
_cell.length_a   1.000
_cell.length_b   1.000
_cell.length_c   1.000
_cell.angle_alpha   90.00
_cell.angle_beta   90.00
_cell.angle_gamma   90.00
#
_symmetry.space_group_name_H-M   'P 1'
#
loop_
_entity.id
_entity.type
_entity.pdbx_description
1 polymer ?
#
loop_
_entity_poly.entity_id
_entity_poly.type
_entity_poly.pdbx_seq_one_letter_code
_entity_poly.pdbx_strand_id
1 'polypeptide(L)'
;MVTATQTTQIRIRVPAKRMRKVQKLFDEMGTDATGAINMFLAQVERNGRLPFDVVAREMPNATTRAAMREADELAKRPAYASKKDFFAALKSK
;
A
#
# COMPACT_ATOMS: atom_id res chain seq x y z
N MET A 1 -36.01 0.10 9.82
CA MET A 1 -35.01 0.30 10.89
C MET A 1 -33.93 1.23 10.35
N VAL A 2 -33.85 2.45 10.87
CA VAL A 2 -32.77 3.38 10.52
C VAL A 2 -31.63 3.06 11.48
N THR A 3 -30.63 2.30 11.02
CA THR A 3 -29.41 2.06 11.80
C THR A 3 -28.73 3.41 12.02
N ALA A 4 -28.64 3.86 13.27
CA ALA A 4 -27.90 5.06 13.62
C ALA A 4 -26.48 4.94 13.08
N THR A 5 -26.06 5.91 12.26
CA THR A 5 -24.70 5.96 11.71
C THR A 5 -23.74 6.23 12.86
N GLN A 6 -23.13 5.18 13.39
CA GLN A 6 -22.11 5.31 14.44
C GLN A 6 -20.89 6.00 13.85
N THR A 7 -20.55 7.17 14.38
CA THR A 7 -19.38 7.95 13.97
C THR A 7 -18.26 7.75 14.99
N THR A 8 -17.01 7.79 14.53
CA THR A 8 -15.81 7.66 15.39
C THR A 8 -14.87 8.83 15.15
N GLN A 9 -14.31 9.38 16.22
CA GLN A 9 -13.35 10.49 16.14
C GLN A 9 -11.93 9.97 15.92
N ILE A 10 -11.24 10.47 14.90
CA ILE A 10 -9.84 10.17 14.61
C ILE A 10 -8.98 11.39 14.99
N ARG A 11 -7.92 11.19 15.79
CA ARG A 11 -6.94 12.23 16.14
C ARG A 11 -5.61 11.95 15.43
N ILE A 12 -5.22 12.84 14.52
CA ILE A 12 -4.02 12.68 13.69
C ILE A 12 -3.05 13.83 13.98
N ARG A 13 -1.77 13.51 14.18
CA ARG A 13 -0.70 14.52 14.27
C ARG A 13 -0.19 14.85 12.87
N VAL A 14 -0.30 16.12 12.48
CA VAL A 14 0.18 16.63 11.18
C VAL A 14 1.04 17.87 11.43
N PRO A 15 2.22 17.99 10.78
CA PRO A 15 3.01 19.21 10.88
C PRO A 15 2.22 20.44 10.42
N ALA A 16 2.20 21.51 11.23
CA ALA A 16 1.37 22.69 10.97
C ALA A 16 1.63 23.33 9.60
N LYS A 17 2.89 23.38 9.15
CA LYS A 17 3.26 23.88 7.81
C LYS A 17 2.63 23.04 6.69
N ARG A 18 2.57 21.72 6.86
CA ARG A 18 1.93 20.81 5.90
C ARG A 18 0.42 21.02 5.88
N MET A 19 -0.20 21.10 7.05
CA MET A 19 -1.65 21.30 7.17
C MET A 19 -2.09 22.60 6.48
N ARG A 20 -1.38 23.72 6.71
CA ARG A 20 -1.69 25.00 6.05
C ARG A 20 -1.63 24.94 4.53
N LYS A 21 -0.61 24.27 3.98
CA LYS A 21 -0.47 24.12 2.51
C LYS A 21 -1.62 23.29 1.93
N VAL A 22 -1.96 22.19 2.60
CA VAL A 22 -2.99 21.26 2.13
C VAL A 22 -4.38 21.86 2.27
N GLN A 23 -4.67 22.61 3.34
CA GLN A 23 -5.96 23.27 3.52
C GLN A 23 -6.28 24.22 2.36
N LYS A 24 -5.33 25.06 1.94
CA LYS A 24 -5.50 25.94 0.78
C LYS A 24 -5.85 25.16 -0.50
N LEU A 25 -5.20 24.01 -0.73
CA LEU A 25 -5.49 23.16 -1.88
C LEU A 25 -6.88 22.52 -1.79
N PHE A 26 -7.30 22.10 -0.60
CA PHE A 26 -8.65 21.57 -0.40
C PHE A 26 -9.72 22.63 -0.62
N ASP A 27 -9.51 23.86 -0.15
CA ASP A 27 -10.41 24.97 -0.37
C ASP A 27 -10.55 25.30 -1.87
N GLU A 28 -9.44 25.27 -2.63
CA GLU A 28 -9.44 25.42 -4.09
C GLU A 28 -10.21 24.29 -4.81
N MET A 29 -10.23 23.08 -4.25
CA MET A 29 -10.98 21.93 -4.77
C MET A 29 -12.42 21.84 -4.24
N GLY A 30 -12.85 22.78 -3.38
CA GLY A 30 -14.20 22.77 -2.79
C GLY A 30 -14.42 21.69 -1.73
N THR A 31 -13.36 21.25 -1.04
CA THR A 31 -13.44 20.26 0.04
C THR A 31 -12.68 20.72 1.28
N ASP A 32 -12.80 20.01 2.39
CA ASP A 32 -12.03 20.22 3.60
C ASP A 32 -11.20 18.96 3.94
N ALA A 33 -10.35 19.06 4.96
CA ALA A 33 -9.55 17.92 5.38
C ALA A 33 -10.41 16.73 5.84
N THR A 34 -11.58 16.98 6.44
CA THR A 34 -12.49 15.93 6.90
C THR A 34 -13.09 15.16 5.73
N GLY A 35 -13.60 15.88 4.72
CA GLY A 35 -14.14 15.32 3.50
C GLY A 35 -13.08 14.51 2.74
N ALA A 36 -11.88 15.06 2.58
CA ALA A 36 -10.79 14.37 1.93
C ALA A 36 -10.36 13.08 2.65
N ILE A 37 -10.33 13.08 3.99
CA ILE A 37 -10.02 11.88 4.79
C ILE A 37 -11.12 10.83 4.63
N ASN A 38 -12.40 11.22 4.63
CA ASN A 38 -13.50 10.28 4.41
C ASN A 38 -13.46 9.67 3.00
N MET A 39 -13.15 10.46 1.98
CA MET A 39 -12.94 9.96 0.61
C MET A 39 -11.78 8.96 0.54
N PHE A 40 -10.67 9.25 1.23
CA PHE A 40 -9.54 8.33 1.34
C PHE A 40 -9.96 6.99 1.95
N LEU A 41 -10.67 7.01 3.08
CA LEU A 41 -11.13 5.80 3.77
C LEU A 41 -12.11 5.00 2.90
N ALA A 42 -13.07 5.66 2.25
CA ALA A 42 -14.02 5.02 1.34
C ALA A 42 -13.32 4.33 0.16
N GLN A 43 -12.27 4.94 -0.38
CA GLN A 43 -11.50 4.35 -1.48
C GLN A 43 -10.67 3.14 -1.03
N VAL A 44 -10.15 3.15 0.21
CA VAL A 44 -9.48 1.99 0.81
C VAL A 44 -10.45 0.85 1.04
N GLU A 45 -11.61 1.14 1.62
CA GLU A 45 -12.68 0.16 1.86
C GLU A 45 -13.15 -0.49 0.55
N ARG A 46 -13.41 0.33 -0.48
CA ARG A 46 -13.94 -0.13 -1.75
C ARG A 46 -12.98 -1.03 -2.53
N ASN A 47 -11.67 -0.74 -2.50
CA ASN A 47 -10.70 -1.41 -3.35
C ASN A 47 -9.79 -2.39 -2.61
N GLY A 48 -9.84 -2.43 -1.27
CA GLY A 48 -8.94 -3.25 -0.44
C GLY A 48 -7.46 -2.90 -0.60
N ARG A 49 -7.13 -1.68 -1.05
CA ARG A 49 -5.76 -1.20 -1.26
C ARG A 49 -5.64 0.30 -1.03
N LEU A 50 -4.42 0.80 -0.89
CA LEU A 50 -4.19 2.24 -0.82
C LEU A 50 -4.64 2.93 -2.12
N PRO A 51 -5.23 4.15 -2.03
CA PRO A 51 -5.79 4.86 -3.17
C PRO A 51 -4.73 5.59 -4.01
N PHE A 52 -3.46 5.37 -3.70
CA PHE A 52 -2.31 5.83 -4.44
C PHE A 52 -1.31 4.69 -4.54
N ASP A 53 -0.53 4.68 -5.61
CA ASP A 53 0.53 3.68 -5.78
C ASP A 53 1.63 3.93 -4.75
N VAL A 54 1.96 2.89 -3.98
CA VAL A 54 3.05 2.93 -3.00
C VAL A 54 4.38 2.66 -3.70
N VAL A 55 4.72 3.52 -4.66
CA VAL A 55 6.01 3.46 -5.34
C VAL A 55 6.94 4.44 -4.62
N ALA A 56 7.76 3.91 -3.70
CA ALA A 56 8.76 4.72 -3.02
C ALA A 56 9.81 5.27 -4.01
N ARG A 57 10.07 4.54 -5.11
CA ARG A 57 10.91 4.84 -6.28
C ARG A 57 10.46 3.93 -7.43
N GLU A 58 10.71 4.29 -8.69
CA GLU A 58 10.57 3.35 -9.83
C GLU A 58 11.37 2.05 -9.60
N MET A 59 12.41 2.10 -8.76
CA MET A 59 13.18 0.93 -8.34
C MET A 59 12.65 0.30 -7.03
N PRO A 60 12.49 -1.05 -6.99
CA PRO A 60 12.18 -1.79 -5.78
C PRO A 60 13.18 -1.52 -4.65
N ASN A 61 12.76 -1.73 -3.40
CA ASN A 61 13.63 -1.58 -2.22
C ASN A 61 14.80 -2.61 -2.25
N ALA A 62 15.81 -2.40 -1.40
CA ALA A 62 17.03 -3.21 -1.41
C ALA A 62 16.75 -4.72 -1.21
N THR A 63 15.81 -5.05 -0.32
CA THR A 63 15.39 -6.43 -0.05
C THR A 63 14.76 -7.07 -1.28
N THR A 64 13.83 -6.37 -1.94
CA THR A 64 13.18 -6.86 -3.17
C THR A 64 14.19 -7.04 -4.30
N ARG A 65 15.17 -6.13 -4.44
CA ARG A 65 16.23 -6.28 -5.46
C ARG A 65 17.15 -7.48 -5.18
N ALA A 66 17.46 -7.76 -3.91
CA ALA A 66 18.23 -8.94 -3.55
C ALA A 66 17.47 -10.23 -3.89
N ALA A 67 16.17 -10.27 -3.60
CA ALA A 67 15.30 -11.40 -3.96
C ALA A 67 15.20 -11.61 -5.48
N MET A 68 15.09 -10.53 -6.27
CA MET A 68 15.11 -10.63 -7.74
C MET A 68 16.42 -11.22 -8.26
N ARG A 69 17.58 -10.80 -7.72
CA ARG A 69 18.89 -11.38 -8.08
C ARG A 69 18.99 -12.85 -7.72
N GLU A 70 18.49 -13.24 -6.54
CA GLU A 70 18.44 -14.65 -6.15
C GLU A 70 17.55 -15.45 -7.10
N ALA A 71 16.41 -14.90 -7.52
CA ALA A 71 15.52 -15.53 -8.50
C ALA A 71 16.21 -15.69 -9.87
N ASP A 72 16.95 -14.69 -10.34
CA ASP A 72 17.71 -14.77 -11.59
C ASP A 72 18.80 -15.87 -11.54
N GLU A 73 19.49 -16.01 -10.40
CA GLU A 73 20.47 -17.10 -10.19
C GLU A 73 19.81 -18.48 -10.11
N LEU A 74 18.62 -18.57 -9.50
CA LEU A 74 17.82 -19.80 -9.48
C LEU A 74 17.30 -20.16 -10.88
N ALA A 75 16.96 -19.19 -11.71
CA ALA A 75 16.50 -19.41 -13.08
C ALA A 75 17.58 -20.03 -14.00
N LYS A 76 18.86 -19.84 -13.67
CA LYS A 76 19.99 -20.48 -14.39
C LYS A 76 20.19 -21.95 -14.02
N ARG A 77 19.53 -22.45 -12.97
CA ARG A 77 19.63 -23.85 -12.53
C ARG A 77 18.69 -24.74 -13.35
N PRO A 78 18.99 -26.06 -13.47
CA PRO A 78 18.08 -26.99 -14.12
C PRO A 78 16.70 -26.97 -13.41
N ALA A 79 15.65 -26.95 -14.22
CA ALA A 79 14.28 -26.95 -13.73
C ALA A 79 13.99 -28.21 -12.90
N TYR A 80 13.15 -28.06 -11.89
CA TYR A 80 12.67 -29.19 -11.10
C TYR A 80 11.80 -30.11 -11.96
N ALA A 81 12.02 -31.42 -11.86
CA ALA A 81 11.30 -32.42 -12.65
C ALA A 81 9.80 -32.48 -12.31
N SER A 82 9.40 -32.05 -11.09
CA SER A 82 8.00 -32.03 -10.68
C SER A 82 7.70 -30.96 -9.63
N LYS A 83 6.40 -30.63 -9.48
CA LYS A 83 5.92 -29.74 -8.40
C LYS A 83 6.29 -30.28 -7.01
N LYS A 84 6.34 -31.61 -6.85
CA LYS A 84 6.69 -32.28 -5.59
C LYS A 84 8.15 -32.03 -5.23
N ASP A 85 9.05 -32.11 -6.21
CA ASP A 85 10.49 -31.86 -6.03
C ASP A 85 10.78 -30.39 -5.73
N PHE A 86 10.04 -29.47 -6.35
CA PHE A 86 10.12 -28.04 -6.06
C PHE A 86 9.76 -27.72 -4.60
N PHE A 87 8.61 -28.21 -4.11
CA PHE A 87 8.21 -27.98 -2.72
C PHE A 87 9.10 -28.71 -1.70
N ALA A 88 9.69 -29.85 -2.07
CA ALA A 88 10.69 -30.53 -1.24
C ALA A 88 11.97 -29.67 -1.11
N ALA A 89 12.44 -29.07 -2.21
CA ALA A 89 13.61 -28.19 -2.21
C ALA A 89 13.38 -26.89 -1.41
N LEU A 90 12.16 -26.32 -1.44
CA LEU A 90 11.82 -25.12 -0.67
C LEU A 90 11.75 -25.35 0.84
N LYS A 91 11.35 -26.56 1.28
CA LYS A 91 11.27 -26.91 2.70
C LYS A 91 12.62 -27.27 3.32
N SER A 92 13.63 -27.50 2.50
CA SER A 92 14.99 -27.87 2.92
C SER A 92 15.91 -26.65 3.10
N LYS A 93 15.38 -25.43 2.99
CA LYS A 93 16.08 -24.15 3.14
C LYS A 93 15.60 -23.45 4.40
#